data_AF-A0A1M2VLK0-F1
#
_entry.id   AF-A0A1M2VLK0-F1
#
_cell.length_a   1.000
_cell.length_b   1.000
_cell.length_c   1.000
_cell.angle_alpha   90.00
_cell.angle_beta   90.00
_cell.angle_gamma   90.00
#
_symmetry.space_group_name_H-M   'P 1'
#
loop_
_entity.id
_entity.type
_entity.pdbx_description
1 polymer ?
#
loop_
_entity_poly.entity_id
_entity_poly.type
_entity_poly.pdbx_seq_one_letter_code
_entity_poly.pdbx_strand_id
1 'polypeptide(L)'
;MVPWNSAKAKVQLRLGVQRLRTLQEKKSAQAKAARRDIALLLEKGKVETARIKVENIINEDVYVELLELLEMYCELLISRFGLLDQSTREPDPAVSEGVCAVIYAAPRTELKELQILRDILMHKFGREFSIAVMENKDRIVSERVTRKLDISTPSSALVDAYLGEIAKGYGVAWSPPKPPSTKDEDDDGGPDGGVTERPEEPATPAKAKAPSASAALDSPKPLDAAAISAEARSAGVRTPKLPEVPVEEKAPRVEKSAGLASPPADPLAKAPQEDEFTALAKRFEALKKR
;
A
#
# COMPACT_ATOMS: atom_id res chain seq x y z
N MET A 1 -14.68 17.28 0.94
CA MET A 1 -13.69 17.36 -0.15
C MET A 1 -12.94 18.67 0.01
N VAL A 2 -11.61 18.65 -0.02
CA VAL A 2 -10.78 19.85 0.19
C VAL A 2 -10.74 20.66 -1.11
N PRO A 3 -10.97 21.99 -1.09
CA PRO A 3 -10.93 22.80 -2.31
C PRO A 3 -9.52 22.85 -2.90
N TRP A 4 -9.42 22.95 -4.24
CA TRP A 4 -8.15 23.17 -4.92
C TRP A 4 -7.50 24.47 -4.44
N ASN A 5 -6.25 24.36 -4.00
CA ASN A 5 -5.40 25.50 -3.67
C ASN A 5 -3.97 25.14 -4.08
N SER A 6 -3.43 25.89 -5.04
CA SER A 6 -2.09 25.70 -5.62
C SER A 6 -0.98 25.55 -4.57
N ALA A 7 -0.87 26.53 -3.67
CA ALA A 7 0.16 26.54 -2.62
C ALA A 7 0.01 25.34 -1.68
N LYS A 8 -1.22 25.02 -1.27
CA LYS A 8 -1.52 23.87 -0.41
C LYS A 8 -1.18 22.55 -1.11
N ALA A 9 -1.57 22.36 -2.37
CA ALA A 9 -1.26 21.16 -3.15
C ALA A 9 0.26 20.95 -3.29
N LYS A 10 1.01 22.02 -3.54
CA LYS A 10 2.48 21.98 -3.67
C LYS A 10 3.19 21.65 -2.36
N VAL A 11 2.70 22.16 -1.23
CA VAL A 11 3.19 21.79 0.11
C VAL A 11 2.83 20.33 0.42
N GLN A 12 1.60 19.90 0.09
CA GLN A 12 1.11 18.55 0.34
C GLN A 12 1.94 17.50 -0.41
N LEU A 13 2.27 17.75 -1.68
CA LEU A 13 3.16 16.90 -2.49
C LEU A 13 4.54 16.75 -1.85
N ARG A 14 5.16 17.86 -1.40
CA ARG A 14 6.48 17.83 -0.74
C ARG A 14 6.46 17.04 0.57
N LEU A 15 5.41 17.20 1.38
CA LEU A 15 5.23 16.44 2.62
C LEU A 15 4.98 14.95 2.32
N GLY A 16 4.23 14.65 1.24
CA GLY A 16 4.02 13.29 0.73
C GLY A 16 5.32 12.59 0.35
N VAL A 17 6.19 13.23 -0.44
CA VAL A 17 7.53 12.70 -0.79
C VAL A 17 8.37 12.43 0.48
N GLN A 18 8.42 13.39 1.41
CA GLN A 18 9.18 13.19 2.65
C GLN A 18 8.62 12.03 3.50
N ARG A 19 7.30 11.81 3.49
CA ARG A 19 6.70 10.67 4.20
C ARG A 19 6.89 9.34 3.49
N LEU A 20 6.81 9.30 2.16
CA LEU A 20 7.10 8.11 1.35
C LEU A 20 8.49 7.56 1.68
N ARG A 21 9.54 8.40 1.62
CA ARG A 21 10.92 8.03 2.01
C ARG A 21 11.00 7.43 3.41
N THR A 22 10.49 8.14 4.42
CA THR A 22 10.55 7.65 5.82
C THR A 22 9.75 6.36 6.04
N LEU A 23 8.73 6.10 5.22
CA LEU A 23 7.95 4.86 5.29
C LEU A 23 8.66 3.70 4.58
N GLN A 24 9.26 3.94 3.40
CA GLN A 24 10.10 2.95 2.70
C GLN A 24 11.26 2.49 3.59
N GLU A 25 12.01 3.43 4.20
CA GLU A 25 13.10 3.14 5.13
C GLU A 25 12.63 2.24 6.31
N LYS A 26 11.50 2.61 6.94
CA LYS A 26 10.88 1.84 8.03
C LYS A 26 10.48 0.43 7.58
N LYS A 27 9.81 0.30 6.44
CA LYS A 27 9.32 -0.98 5.90
C LYS A 27 10.48 -1.89 5.48
N SER A 28 11.49 -1.35 4.81
CA SER A 28 12.73 -2.07 4.47
C SER A 28 13.47 -2.58 5.72
N ALA A 29 13.58 -1.76 6.77
CA ALA A 29 14.15 -2.19 8.05
C ALA A 29 13.34 -3.31 8.73
N GLN A 30 12.00 -3.22 8.70
CA GLN A 30 11.11 -4.28 9.20
C GLN A 30 11.25 -5.58 8.40
N ALA A 31 11.29 -5.50 7.07
CA ALA A 31 11.48 -6.65 6.20
C ALA A 31 12.86 -7.31 6.41
N LYS A 32 13.93 -6.53 6.69
CA LYS A 32 15.25 -7.07 7.06
C LYS A 32 15.24 -7.79 8.43
N ALA A 33 14.45 -7.32 9.39
CA ALA A 33 14.28 -8.00 10.67
C ALA A 33 13.52 -9.33 10.49
N ALA A 34 12.39 -9.30 9.77
CA ALA A 34 11.55 -10.47 9.55
C ALA A 34 12.24 -11.57 8.71
N ARG A 35 13.10 -11.22 7.73
CA ARG A 35 13.95 -12.22 7.03
C ARG A 35 14.89 -12.97 7.98
N ARG A 36 15.43 -12.31 9.01
CA ARG A 36 16.21 -12.97 10.07
C ARG A 36 15.35 -13.93 10.89
N ASP A 37 14.13 -13.53 11.26
CA ASP A 37 13.21 -14.40 11.99
C ASP A 37 12.81 -15.64 11.18
N ILE A 38 12.68 -15.50 9.86
CA ILE A 38 12.44 -16.62 8.93
C ILE A 38 13.62 -17.59 8.93
N ALA A 39 14.87 -17.10 8.85
CA ALA A 39 16.05 -17.94 8.94
C ALA A 39 16.08 -18.75 10.27
N LEU A 40 15.79 -18.09 11.40
CA LEU A 40 15.70 -18.75 12.72
C LEU A 40 14.53 -19.75 12.83
N LEU A 41 13.51 -19.68 11.97
CA LEU A 41 12.43 -20.67 11.90
C LEU A 41 12.84 -21.87 11.04
N LEU A 42 13.59 -21.64 9.95
CA LEU A 42 14.15 -22.68 9.11
C LEU A 42 15.19 -23.54 9.87
N GLU A 43 16.08 -22.93 10.65
CA GLU A 43 17.00 -23.64 11.56
C GLU A 43 16.27 -24.56 12.55
N LYS A 44 15.08 -24.15 13.00
CA LYS A 44 14.23 -24.92 13.94
C LYS A 44 13.34 -25.95 13.24
N GLY A 45 13.49 -26.14 11.93
CA GLY A 45 12.67 -27.06 11.12
C GLY A 45 11.21 -26.63 10.95
N LYS A 46 10.83 -25.40 11.34
CA LYS A 46 9.44 -24.90 11.28
C LYS A 46 9.11 -24.32 9.90
N VAL A 47 9.28 -25.13 8.87
CA VAL A 47 9.16 -24.72 7.45
C VAL A 47 7.78 -24.15 7.14
N GLU A 48 6.70 -24.72 7.67
CA GLU A 48 5.33 -24.24 7.41
C GLU A 48 5.08 -22.83 7.96
N THR A 49 5.57 -22.56 9.18
CA THR A 49 5.52 -21.21 9.76
C THR A 49 6.42 -20.22 9.01
N ALA A 50 7.52 -20.71 8.40
CA ALA A 50 8.40 -19.90 7.56
C ALA A 50 7.75 -19.54 6.21
N ARG A 51 7.00 -20.46 5.56
CA ARG A 51 6.24 -20.21 4.33
C ARG A 51 5.26 -19.06 4.50
N ILE A 52 4.36 -19.17 5.46
CA ILE A 52 3.35 -18.14 5.78
C ILE A 52 4.00 -16.77 6.08
N LYS A 53 5.16 -16.76 6.72
CA LYS A 53 5.93 -15.52 6.96
C LYS A 53 6.61 -14.97 5.71
N VAL A 54 7.06 -15.81 4.78
CA VAL A 54 7.63 -15.38 3.49
C VAL A 54 6.55 -14.77 2.59
N GLU A 55 5.35 -15.32 2.55
CA GLU A 55 4.24 -14.75 1.77
C GLU A 55 3.98 -13.28 2.14
N ASN A 56 3.96 -12.99 3.45
CA ASN A 56 3.84 -11.62 3.94
C ASN A 56 5.04 -10.74 3.58
N ILE A 57 6.26 -11.30 3.52
CA ILE A 57 7.46 -10.54 3.12
C ILE A 57 7.45 -10.20 1.63
N ILE A 58 7.03 -11.13 0.76
CA ILE A 58 6.85 -10.87 -0.66
C ILE A 58 5.85 -9.72 -0.87
N ASN A 59 4.73 -9.75 -0.15
CA ASN A 59 3.72 -8.69 -0.23
C ASN A 59 4.22 -7.34 0.31
N GLU A 60 4.98 -7.33 1.40
CA GLU A 60 5.60 -6.11 1.95
C GLU A 60 6.69 -5.54 1.02
N ASP A 61 7.48 -6.38 0.35
CA ASP A 61 8.46 -5.95 -0.64
C ASP A 61 7.76 -5.31 -1.87
N VAL A 62 6.71 -5.93 -2.41
CA VAL A 62 5.89 -5.37 -3.49
C VAL A 62 5.23 -4.04 -3.07
N TYR A 63 4.83 -3.91 -1.80
CA TYR A 63 4.31 -2.65 -1.26
C TYR A 63 5.40 -1.58 -1.15
N VAL A 64 6.65 -1.91 -0.80
CA VAL A 64 7.76 -0.94 -0.85
C VAL A 64 8.02 -0.45 -2.29
N GLU A 65 8.04 -1.36 -3.28
CA GLU A 65 8.17 -0.98 -4.70
C GLU A 65 7.02 -0.08 -5.19
N LEU A 66 5.81 -0.23 -4.63
CA LEU A 66 4.69 0.68 -4.87
C LEU A 66 4.92 2.06 -4.25
N LEU A 67 5.45 2.14 -3.02
CA LEU A 67 5.78 3.42 -2.37
C LEU A 67 6.87 4.17 -3.13
N GLU A 68 7.89 3.48 -3.66
CA GLU A 68 8.92 4.07 -4.53
C GLU A 68 8.31 4.61 -5.84
N LEU A 69 7.41 3.84 -6.46
CA LEU A 69 6.70 4.25 -7.67
C LEU A 69 5.81 5.49 -7.43
N LEU A 70 5.14 5.56 -6.27
CA LEU A 70 4.33 6.72 -5.87
C LEU A 70 5.19 7.95 -5.54
N GLU A 71 6.39 7.77 -5.00
CA GLU A 71 7.35 8.85 -4.80
C GLU A 71 7.77 9.48 -6.13
N MET A 72 8.19 8.66 -7.09
CA MET A 72 8.54 9.09 -8.44
C MET A 72 7.40 9.91 -9.09
N TYR A 73 6.14 9.48 -8.97
CA TYR A 73 5.01 10.26 -9.46
C TYR A 73 4.79 11.57 -8.67
N CYS A 74 4.97 11.59 -7.35
CA CYS A 74 4.88 12.83 -6.59
C CYS A 74 5.99 13.83 -6.96
N GLU A 75 7.21 13.36 -7.21
CA GLU A 75 8.31 14.20 -7.70
C GLU A 75 8.07 14.71 -9.13
N LEU A 76 7.49 13.89 -10.02
CA LEU A 76 7.04 14.31 -11.35
C LEU A 76 6.02 15.45 -11.25
N LEU A 77 5.01 15.32 -10.37
CA LEU A 77 3.98 16.34 -10.13
C LEU A 77 4.54 17.62 -9.51
N ILE A 78 5.57 17.55 -8.65
CA ILE A 78 6.28 18.73 -8.13
C ILE A 78 7.09 19.41 -9.24
N SER A 79 7.79 18.63 -10.06
CA SER A 79 8.66 19.12 -11.14
C SER A 79 7.84 19.80 -12.25
N ARG A 80 6.66 19.24 -12.57
CA ARG A 80 5.74 19.75 -13.59
C ARG A 80 4.53 20.50 -12.99
N PHE A 81 4.68 21.05 -11.79
CA PHE A 81 3.57 21.68 -11.06
C PHE A 81 2.88 22.82 -11.82
N GLY A 82 3.59 23.51 -12.73
CA GLY A 82 3.00 24.53 -13.59
C GLY A 82 1.93 24.00 -14.56
N LEU A 83 2.04 22.75 -15.02
CA LEU A 83 0.98 22.07 -15.78
C LEU A 83 -0.18 21.69 -14.85
N LEU A 84 0.14 21.23 -13.64
CA LEU A 84 -0.86 20.86 -12.63
C LEU A 84 -1.67 22.06 -12.09
N ASP A 85 -1.20 23.31 -12.23
CA ASP A 85 -1.93 24.50 -11.77
C ASP A 85 -2.74 25.21 -12.87
N GLN A 86 -2.72 24.71 -14.10
CA GLN A 86 -3.58 25.22 -15.18
C GLN A 86 -5.06 25.06 -14.84
N SER A 87 -5.90 25.96 -15.35
CA SER A 87 -7.36 25.92 -15.13
C SER A 87 -8.09 24.88 -16.01
N THR A 88 -7.37 23.90 -16.56
CA THR A 88 -7.95 22.80 -17.32
C THR A 88 -8.69 21.83 -16.40
N ARG A 89 -9.82 21.30 -16.88
CA ARG A 89 -10.62 20.31 -16.16
C ARG A 89 -10.12 18.88 -16.37
N GLU A 90 -9.24 18.69 -17.33
CA GLU A 90 -8.53 17.44 -17.64
C GLU A 90 -7.03 17.61 -17.35
N PRO A 91 -6.34 16.57 -16.84
CA PRO A 91 -4.90 16.62 -16.64
C PRO A 91 -4.15 16.56 -17.97
N ASP A 92 -3.10 17.38 -18.10
CA ASP A 92 -2.17 17.30 -19.23
C ASP A 92 -1.54 15.90 -19.32
N PRO A 93 -1.37 15.30 -20.52
CA PRO A 93 -0.81 13.96 -20.69
C PRO A 93 0.54 13.72 -20.02
N ALA A 94 1.35 14.76 -19.81
CA ALA A 94 2.65 14.66 -19.15
C ALA A 94 2.57 14.59 -17.61
N VAL A 95 1.38 14.78 -17.02
CA VAL A 95 1.12 14.64 -15.58
C VAL A 95 -0.05 13.70 -15.25
N SER A 96 -0.88 13.32 -16.24
CA SER A 96 -2.07 12.50 -16.04
C SER A 96 -1.76 11.16 -15.38
N GLU A 97 -0.71 10.45 -15.82
CA GLU A 97 -0.30 9.16 -15.22
C GLU A 97 -0.07 9.30 -13.70
N GLY A 98 0.67 10.33 -13.28
CA GLY A 98 0.95 10.59 -11.87
C GLY A 98 -0.28 11.01 -11.06
N VAL A 99 -1.17 11.82 -11.64
CA VAL A 99 -2.46 12.18 -11.02
C VAL A 99 -3.33 10.93 -10.82
N CYS A 100 -3.48 10.11 -11.86
CA CYS A 100 -4.29 8.90 -11.83
C CYS A 100 -3.74 7.87 -10.83
N ALA A 101 -2.43 7.65 -10.86
CA ALA A 101 -1.73 6.78 -9.90
C ALA A 101 -1.99 7.19 -8.45
N VAL A 102 -1.82 8.49 -8.12
CA VAL A 102 -2.03 9.00 -6.75
C VAL A 102 -3.50 8.86 -6.33
N ILE A 103 -4.47 9.23 -7.17
CA ILE A 103 -5.90 9.13 -6.84
C ILE A 103 -6.32 7.67 -6.61
N TYR A 104 -5.82 6.73 -7.42
CA TYR A 104 -6.16 5.32 -7.34
C TYR A 104 -5.45 4.59 -6.17
N ALA A 105 -4.19 4.92 -5.90
CA ALA A 105 -3.40 4.27 -4.86
C ALA A 105 -3.67 4.82 -3.45
N ALA A 106 -3.88 6.13 -3.28
CA ALA A 106 -4.04 6.78 -1.97
C ALA A 106 -4.98 6.07 -0.98
N PRO A 107 -6.20 5.60 -1.34
CA PRO A 107 -7.09 4.91 -0.38
C PRO A 107 -6.58 3.53 0.07
N ARG A 108 -5.60 2.96 -0.64
CA ARG A 108 -4.96 1.67 -0.34
C ARG A 108 -3.62 1.84 0.39
N THR A 109 -3.17 3.08 0.63
CA THR A 109 -1.93 3.40 1.34
C THR A 109 -2.20 3.91 2.76
N GLU A 110 -1.29 3.63 3.69
CA GLU A 110 -1.35 4.13 5.08
C GLU A 110 -1.02 5.64 5.22
N LEU A 111 -0.70 6.32 4.11
CA LEU A 111 -0.25 7.72 4.07
C LEU A 111 -1.42 8.71 4.00
N LYS A 112 -1.71 9.34 5.14
CA LYS A 112 -2.71 10.42 5.25
C LYS A 112 -2.41 11.59 4.29
N GLU A 113 -1.13 11.84 4.02
CA GLU A 113 -0.69 12.88 3.10
C GLU A 113 -1.18 12.66 1.68
N LEU A 114 -1.15 11.41 1.20
CA LEU A 114 -1.65 11.01 -0.11
C LEU A 114 -3.18 11.04 -0.16
N GLN A 115 -3.87 10.69 0.94
CA GLN A 115 -5.33 10.78 1.03
C GLN A 115 -5.82 12.25 0.91
N ILE A 116 -5.14 13.18 1.58
CA ILE A 116 -5.43 14.63 1.45
C ILE A 116 -5.10 15.12 0.02
N LEU A 117 -3.98 14.67 -0.56
CA LEU A 117 -3.60 15.03 -1.94
C LEU A 117 -4.63 14.52 -2.96
N ARG A 118 -5.10 13.28 -2.82
CA ARG A 118 -6.21 12.71 -3.61
C ARG A 118 -7.44 13.60 -3.55
N ASP A 119 -7.90 13.98 -2.35
CA ASP A 119 -9.09 14.84 -2.20
C ASP A 119 -8.95 16.20 -2.89
N ILE A 120 -7.74 16.78 -2.89
CA ILE A 120 -7.41 18.03 -3.58
C ILE A 120 -7.42 17.83 -5.12
N LEU A 121 -6.84 16.73 -5.62
CA LEU A 121 -6.82 16.40 -7.05
C LEU A 121 -8.23 16.07 -7.58
N MET A 122 -9.04 15.33 -6.81
CA MET A 122 -10.44 15.03 -7.13
C MET A 122 -11.29 16.30 -7.23
N HIS A 123 -11.04 17.28 -6.35
CA HIS A 123 -11.70 18.58 -6.46
C HIS A 123 -11.30 19.34 -7.73
N LYS A 124 -10.02 19.25 -8.16
CA LYS A 124 -9.51 19.98 -9.32
C LYS A 124 -10.11 19.47 -10.63
N PHE A 125 -9.99 18.16 -10.90
CA PHE A 125 -10.44 17.55 -12.15
C PHE A 125 -11.93 17.16 -12.12
N GLY A 126 -12.54 17.18 -10.93
CA GLY A 126 -13.97 17.00 -10.74
C GLY A 126 -14.40 15.54 -10.56
N ARG A 127 -15.69 15.37 -10.27
CA ARG A 127 -16.28 14.10 -9.81
C ARG A 127 -16.20 12.99 -10.86
N GLU A 128 -16.57 13.26 -12.11
CA GLU A 128 -16.62 12.24 -13.18
C GLU A 128 -15.24 11.63 -13.45
N PHE A 129 -14.22 12.47 -13.61
CA PHE A 129 -12.83 12.03 -13.74
C PHE A 129 -12.39 11.21 -12.52
N SER A 130 -12.73 11.67 -11.31
CA SER A 130 -12.39 10.98 -10.07
C SER A 130 -12.99 9.57 -9.99
N ILE A 131 -14.25 9.41 -10.41
CA ILE A 131 -14.94 8.11 -10.46
C ILE A 131 -14.28 7.22 -11.52
N ALA A 132 -14.03 7.74 -12.73
CA ALA A 132 -13.38 7.00 -13.81
C ALA A 132 -12.00 6.45 -13.40
N VAL A 133 -11.19 7.27 -12.73
CA VAL A 133 -9.89 6.85 -12.19
C VAL A 133 -10.05 5.82 -11.07
N MET A 134 -10.97 6.03 -10.12
CA MET A 134 -11.19 5.10 -8.99
C MET A 134 -11.66 3.71 -9.44
N GLU A 135 -12.51 3.65 -10.47
CA GLU A 135 -13.00 2.41 -11.09
C GLU A 135 -12.01 1.84 -12.12
N ASN A 136 -10.91 2.55 -12.41
CA ASN A 136 -9.96 2.27 -13.48
C ASN A 136 -10.64 1.99 -14.84
N LYS A 137 -11.67 2.79 -15.16
CA LYS A 137 -12.29 2.78 -16.48
C LYS A 137 -11.25 3.04 -17.56
N ASP A 138 -11.41 2.37 -18.70
CA ASP A 138 -10.55 2.47 -19.88
C ASP A 138 -9.04 2.25 -19.65
N ARG A 139 -8.66 1.62 -18.52
CA ARG A 139 -7.27 1.45 -18.06
C ARG A 139 -6.50 2.77 -17.95
N ILE A 140 -7.17 3.84 -17.52
CA ILE A 140 -6.58 5.18 -17.29
C ILE A 140 -5.44 5.13 -16.24
N VAL A 141 -5.42 4.16 -15.34
CA VAL A 141 -4.33 3.96 -14.37
C VAL A 141 -3.27 3.01 -14.95
N SER A 142 -2.00 3.44 -14.87
CA SER A 142 -0.83 2.67 -15.30
C SER A 142 -0.83 1.25 -14.73
N GLU A 143 -0.63 0.26 -15.60
CA GLU A 143 -0.66 -1.17 -15.24
C GLU A 143 0.39 -1.53 -14.17
N ARG A 144 1.49 -0.76 -14.11
CA ARG A 144 2.54 -0.87 -13.09
C ARG A 144 2.02 -0.58 -11.67
N VAL A 145 1.04 0.32 -11.55
CA VAL A 145 0.42 0.69 -10.27
C VAL A 145 -0.67 -0.31 -9.89
N THR A 146 -1.52 -0.70 -10.84
CA THR A 146 -2.61 -1.64 -10.57
C THR A 146 -2.09 -3.03 -10.17
N ARG A 147 -1.06 -3.55 -10.85
CA ARG A 147 -0.44 -4.85 -10.51
C ARG A 147 0.20 -4.89 -9.13
N LYS A 148 0.73 -3.77 -8.62
CA LYS A 148 1.33 -3.69 -7.27
C LYS A 148 0.32 -3.40 -6.17
N LEU A 149 -0.89 -2.95 -6.53
CA LEU A 149 -2.02 -2.76 -5.62
C LEU A 149 -2.93 -4.00 -5.54
N ASP A 150 -2.75 -4.97 -6.44
CA ASP A 150 -3.49 -6.21 -6.44
C ASP A 150 -2.93 -7.19 -5.40
N ILE A 151 -3.72 -7.46 -4.37
CA ILE A 151 -3.32 -8.34 -3.26
C ILE A 151 -3.63 -9.78 -3.68
N SER A 152 -2.67 -10.39 -4.36
CA SER A 152 -2.73 -11.78 -4.82
C SER A 152 -1.86 -12.69 -3.97
N THR A 153 -2.26 -13.96 -3.81
CA THR A 153 -1.43 -14.97 -3.15
C THR A 153 -0.21 -15.28 -4.02
N PRO A 154 1.03 -15.14 -3.53
CA PRO A 154 2.22 -15.47 -4.31
C PRO A 154 2.26 -16.97 -4.62
N SER A 155 2.82 -17.34 -5.77
CA SER A 155 2.95 -18.75 -6.15
C SER A 155 3.90 -19.51 -5.21
N SER A 156 3.63 -20.80 -4.94
CA SER A 156 4.53 -21.61 -4.10
C SER A 156 5.97 -21.59 -4.62
N ALA A 157 6.16 -21.61 -5.95
CA ALA A 157 7.50 -21.52 -6.55
C ALA A 157 8.24 -20.22 -6.17
N LEU A 158 7.54 -19.08 -6.06
CA LEU A 158 8.13 -17.82 -5.61
C LEU A 158 8.43 -17.84 -4.10
N VAL A 159 7.54 -18.43 -3.29
CA VAL A 159 7.74 -18.64 -1.84
C VAL A 159 8.96 -19.53 -1.58
N ASP A 160 9.08 -20.65 -2.32
CA ASP A 160 10.21 -21.58 -2.24
C ASP A 160 11.53 -20.94 -2.68
N ALA A 161 11.52 -20.12 -3.73
CA ALA A 161 12.69 -19.34 -4.14
C ALA A 161 13.10 -18.30 -3.07
N TYR A 162 12.14 -17.58 -2.49
CA TYR A 162 12.40 -16.62 -1.41
C TYR A 162 12.99 -17.29 -0.16
N LEU A 163 12.43 -18.43 0.26
CA LEU A 163 12.96 -19.22 1.37
C LEU A 163 14.39 -19.71 1.08
N GLY A 164 14.68 -20.10 -0.17
CA GLY A 164 16.01 -20.52 -0.60
C GLY A 164 17.06 -19.41 -0.51
N GLU A 165 16.75 -18.23 -1.04
CA GLU A 165 17.66 -17.08 -0.97
C GLU A 165 17.82 -16.53 0.46
N ILE A 166 16.77 -16.57 1.29
CA ILE A 166 16.90 -16.25 2.73
C ILE A 166 17.80 -17.28 3.43
N ALA A 167 17.56 -18.58 3.24
CA ALA A 167 18.37 -19.62 3.86
C ALA A 167 19.86 -19.49 3.49
N LYS A 168 20.15 -19.32 2.20
CA LYS A 168 21.49 -19.07 1.66
C LYS A 168 22.11 -17.78 2.20
N GLY A 169 21.35 -16.70 2.32
CA GLY A 169 21.82 -15.41 2.85
C GLY A 169 22.17 -15.42 4.34
N TYR A 170 21.60 -16.34 5.12
CA TYR A 170 21.88 -16.52 6.55
C TYR A 170 22.71 -17.78 6.87
N GLY A 171 23.11 -18.57 5.87
CA GLY A 171 23.93 -19.78 6.05
C GLY A 171 23.16 -21.02 6.54
N VAL A 172 21.83 -21.03 6.43
CA VAL A 172 20.96 -22.13 6.85
C VAL A 172 20.91 -23.19 5.75
N ALA A 173 21.19 -24.46 6.10
CA ALA A 173 21.09 -25.59 5.20
C ALA A 173 19.61 -25.98 4.94
N TRP A 174 18.95 -25.28 4.01
CA TRP A 174 17.59 -25.58 3.57
C TRP A 174 17.54 -25.68 2.04
N SER A 175 16.75 -26.64 1.55
CA SER A 175 16.43 -26.80 0.13
C SER A 175 14.92 -26.74 -0.02
N PRO A 176 14.38 -26.12 -1.10
CA PRO A 176 12.97 -26.25 -1.41
C PRO A 176 12.62 -27.74 -1.62
N PRO A 177 11.40 -28.17 -1.27
CA PRO A 177 10.90 -29.47 -1.66
C PRO A 177 10.92 -29.54 -3.19
N LYS A 178 11.39 -30.66 -3.74
CA LYS A 178 11.24 -30.88 -5.19
C LYS A 178 9.76 -30.77 -5.54
N PRO A 179 9.38 -30.12 -6.67
CA PRO A 179 8.03 -30.25 -7.18
C PRO A 179 7.69 -31.74 -7.30
N PRO A 180 6.43 -32.15 -7.09
CA PRO A 180 6.02 -33.54 -7.24
C PRO A 180 6.47 -34.01 -8.61
N SER A 181 7.48 -34.87 -8.59
CA SER A 181 8.01 -35.47 -9.81
C SER A 181 6.90 -36.38 -10.31
N THR A 182 6.50 -36.24 -11.57
CA THR A 182 5.65 -37.23 -12.23
C THR A 182 6.42 -38.54 -12.31
N LYS A 183 6.25 -39.33 -11.26
CA LYS A 183 6.21 -40.78 -11.24
C LYS A 183 4.76 -41.08 -10.84
N ASP A 184 4.05 -41.98 -11.49
CA ASP A 184 4.55 -43.22 -12.07
C ASP A 184 4.05 -43.44 -13.51
N GLU A 185 4.98 -43.72 -14.43
CA GLU A 185 4.72 -44.56 -15.60
C GLU A 185 5.65 -45.78 -15.47
N ASP A 186 5.24 -46.71 -14.61
CA ASP A 186 5.67 -48.11 -14.73
C ASP A 186 4.80 -48.73 -15.85
N ASP A 187 5.35 -48.82 -17.07
CA ASP A 187 4.72 -49.56 -18.17
C ASP A 187 5.44 -50.89 -18.42
N ASP A 188 4.61 -51.88 -18.71
CA ASP A 188 4.78 -53.34 -18.58
C ASP A 188 5.94 -53.97 -19.39
N GLY A 189 6.42 -55.13 -18.89
CA GLY A 189 7.64 -55.79 -19.40
C GLY A 189 7.70 -57.31 -19.28
N GLY A 190 6.61 -57.99 -18.89
CA GLY A 190 6.45 -59.45 -19.11
C GLY A 190 7.05 -60.43 -18.07
N PRO A 191 6.70 -61.74 -18.16
CA PRO A 191 6.49 -62.57 -16.97
C PRO A 191 7.25 -63.93 -16.95
N ASP A 192 7.27 -64.64 -15.80
CA ASP A 192 6.94 -66.08 -15.70
C ASP A 192 6.90 -66.61 -14.22
N GLY A 193 6.08 -67.65 -13.97
CA GLY A 193 6.15 -68.60 -12.83
C GLY A 193 5.64 -68.14 -11.45
N GLY A 194 4.71 -68.82 -10.75
CA GLY A 194 3.87 -69.97 -11.12
C GLY A 194 3.39 -70.80 -9.89
N VAL A 195 2.07 -71.02 -9.77
CA VAL A 195 1.32 -72.01 -8.90
C VAL A 195 1.56 -71.98 -7.36
N THR A 196 0.68 -72.36 -6.42
CA THR A 196 -0.56 -73.20 -6.34
C THR A 196 -1.29 -72.87 -4.99
N GLU A 197 -2.58 -73.13 -4.69
CA GLU A 197 -3.78 -73.40 -5.51
C GLU A 197 -5.03 -72.67 -4.90
N ARG A 198 -5.84 -73.36 -4.07
CA ARG A 198 -7.22 -73.04 -3.63
C ARG A 198 -7.53 -73.79 -2.29
N PRO A 199 -8.79 -73.90 -1.79
CA PRO A 199 -9.62 -72.84 -1.19
C PRO A 199 -10.25 -73.28 0.16
N GLU A 200 -11.00 -72.40 0.85
CA GLU A 200 -12.36 -72.72 1.32
C GLU A 200 -13.18 -71.48 1.74
N GLU A 201 -14.50 -71.62 1.69
CA GLU A 201 -15.57 -70.61 1.74
C GLU A 201 -16.39 -70.71 3.05
N PRO A 202 -17.58 -70.10 3.22
CA PRO A 202 -18.00 -68.70 2.98
C PRO A 202 -18.77 -68.11 4.20
N ALA A 203 -19.20 -66.84 4.14
CA ALA A 203 -20.49 -66.40 4.69
C ALA A 203 -20.92 -64.99 4.22
N THR A 204 -22.02 -64.91 3.46
CA THR A 204 -22.90 -63.72 3.34
C THR A 204 -24.32 -64.18 3.74
N PRO A 205 -25.25 -63.33 4.23
CA PRO A 205 -25.92 -62.37 3.33
C PRO A 205 -26.51 -61.06 3.94
N ALA A 206 -26.67 -60.08 3.05
CA ALA A 206 -27.83 -59.18 2.87
C ALA A 206 -28.55 -58.43 4.04
N LYS A 207 -28.47 -57.09 3.95
CA LYS A 207 -29.62 -56.15 3.75
C LYS A 207 -30.77 -56.10 4.80
N ALA A 208 -30.78 -55.08 5.66
CA ALA A 208 -31.99 -54.27 5.96
C ALA A 208 -31.74 -52.99 6.79
N LYS A 209 -32.37 -51.89 6.34
CA LYS A 209 -33.16 -50.85 7.03
C LYS A 209 -32.83 -50.43 8.49
N ALA A 210 -32.86 -49.11 8.71
CA ALA A 210 -32.68 -48.40 9.99
C ALA A 210 -33.61 -48.81 11.15
N PRO A 211 -33.20 -48.46 12.39
CA PRO A 211 -34.09 -47.67 13.24
C PRO A 211 -33.44 -46.40 13.83
N SER A 212 -34.29 -45.52 14.33
CA SER A 212 -33.99 -44.22 14.93
C SER A 212 -33.57 -44.27 16.39
N ALA A 213 -32.65 -43.40 16.80
CA ALA A 213 -32.63 -42.81 18.14
C ALA A 213 -32.01 -41.40 18.09
N SER A 214 -32.53 -40.47 18.88
CA SER A 214 -32.23 -39.04 18.81
C SER A 214 -31.02 -38.61 19.62
N ALA A 215 -30.13 -37.80 19.03
CA ALA A 215 -29.27 -36.87 19.75
C ALA A 215 -29.09 -35.60 18.90
N ALA A 216 -29.84 -34.55 19.22
CA ALA A 216 -29.69 -33.25 18.56
C ALA A 216 -28.48 -32.52 19.14
N LEU A 217 -27.51 -32.18 18.29
CA LEU A 217 -26.44 -31.24 18.63
C LEU A 217 -26.80 -29.87 18.03
N ASP A 218 -27.25 -28.97 18.90
CA ASP A 218 -27.63 -27.61 18.53
C ASP A 218 -26.38 -26.74 18.26
N SER A 219 -26.53 -25.78 17.34
CA SER A 219 -25.44 -24.87 16.96
C SER A 219 -25.48 -23.60 17.83
N PRO A 220 -24.36 -23.19 18.47
CA PRO A 220 -24.38 -22.08 19.40
C PRO A 220 -24.66 -20.74 18.70
N LYS A 221 -25.73 -20.06 19.12
CA LYS A 221 -26.06 -18.68 18.74
C LYS A 221 -25.18 -17.68 19.52
N PRO A 222 -24.90 -16.49 18.95
CA PRO A 222 -24.03 -15.50 19.58
C PRO A 222 -24.66 -14.86 20.83
N LEU A 223 -23.81 -14.46 21.78
CA LEU A 223 -24.19 -13.90 23.07
C LEU A 223 -24.41 -12.38 23.00
N ASP A 224 -25.45 -11.89 23.70
CA ASP A 224 -25.85 -10.48 23.70
C ASP A 224 -24.88 -9.56 24.47
N ALA A 225 -24.48 -8.46 23.82
CA ALA A 225 -23.57 -7.45 24.36
C ALA A 225 -24.14 -6.61 25.53
N ALA A 226 -25.40 -6.82 25.92
CA ALA A 226 -26.07 -6.05 26.98
C ALA A 226 -25.67 -6.49 28.41
N ALA A 227 -25.25 -7.73 28.61
CA ALA A 227 -24.94 -8.26 29.95
C ALA A 227 -23.66 -7.67 30.58
N ILE A 228 -22.70 -7.25 29.75
CA ILE A 228 -21.37 -6.80 30.21
C ILE A 228 -21.40 -5.39 30.85
N SER A 229 -22.47 -4.61 30.64
CA SER A 229 -22.58 -3.23 31.13
C SER A 229 -23.24 -3.09 32.52
N ALA A 230 -23.69 -4.21 33.11
CA ALA A 230 -24.25 -4.24 34.46
C ALA A 230 -23.17 -4.51 35.54
N GLU A 231 -22.30 -5.49 35.31
CA GLU A 231 -21.27 -5.93 36.27
C GLU A 231 -20.25 -4.81 36.61
N ALA A 232 -19.89 -4.01 35.61
CA ALA A 232 -18.89 -2.93 35.74
C ALA A 232 -19.33 -1.74 36.59
N ARG A 233 -20.60 -1.69 37.05
CA ARG A 233 -21.13 -0.59 37.89
C ARG A 233 -21.12 -0.89 39.40
N SER A 234 -20.58 -2.04 39.84
CA SER A 234 -20.47 -2.40 41.26
C SER A 234 -19.06 -2.24 41.86
N ALA A 235 -18.04 -1.94 41.04
CA ALA A 235 -16.66 -1.77 41.50
C ALA A 235 -16.28 -0.27 41.63
N GLY A 236 -16.42 0.28 42.85
CA GLY A 236 -16.19 1.70 43.12
C GLY A 236 -14.73 2.14 43.04
N VAL A 237 -14.25 2.50 41.85
CA VAL A 237 -12.92 3.11 41.63
C VAL A 237 -13.07 4.54 41.07
N ARG A 238 -12.41 5.50 41.72
CA ARG A 238 -12.55 6.94 41.46
C ARG A 238 -11.78 7.37 40.22
N THR A 239 -12.45 8.04 39.27
CA THR A 239 -11.81 8.71 38.12
C THR A 239 -11.26 10.09 38.50
N PRO A 240 -9.98 10.40 38.24
CA PRO A 240 -9.47 11.77 38.35
C PRO A 240 -10.04 12.65 37.22
N LYS A 241 -10.71 13.75 37.56
CA LYS A 241 -11.21 14.74 36.59
C LYS A 241 -10.13 15.81 36.34
N LEU A 242 -9.79 16.06 35.07
CA LEU A 242 -8.97 17.20 34.63
C LEU A 242 -9.81 18.16 33.75
N PRO A 243 -9.40 19.44 33.61
CA PRO A 243 -10.37 20.54 33.60
C PRO A 243 -11.05 20.85 32.26
N GLU A 244 -12.28 21.34 32.35
CA GLU A 244 -13.04 21.95 31.26
C GLU A 244 -12.55 23.40 31.03
N VAL A 245 -12.33 23.77 29.76
CA VAL A 245 -11.88 25.12 29.38
C VAL A 245 -13.12 25.98 29.06
N PRO A 246 -13.33 27.13 29.73
CA PRO A 246 -14.51 27.96 29.50
C PRO A 246 -14.57 28.60 28.11
N VAL A 247 -15.79 28.71 27.58
CA VAL A 247 -16.11 29.58 26.43
C VAL A 247 -16.43 30.97 26.97
N GLU A 248 -15.68 32.00 26.55
CA GLU A 248 -16.05 33.39 26.79
C GLU A 248 -16.46 34.08 25.48
N GLU A 249 -17.65 34.68 25.51
CA GLU A 249 -18.17 35.59 24.50
C GLU A 249 -18.19 37.01 25.09
N LYS A 250 -17.50 37.96 24.44
CA LYS A 250 -17.90 39.39 24.42
C LYS A 250 -17.09 40.22 23.43
N ALA A 251 -17.81 41.00 22.61
CA ALA A 251 -17.26 42.18 21.93
C ALA A 251 -17.21 43.38 22.89
N PRO A 252 -16.50 44.47 22.52
CA PRO A 252 -17.24 45.61 21.97
C PRO A 252 -16.58 46.31 20.76
N ARG A 253 -17.25 47.36 20.27
CA ARG A 253 -17.04 48.04 18.97
C ARG A 253 -16.97 49.57 19.13
N VAL A 254 -15.94 50.23 18.58
CA VAL A 254 -15.84 51.68 18.28
C VAL A 254 -14.86 51.82 17.09
N GLU A 255 -15.29 52.00 15.84
CA GLU A 255 -15.58 53.26 15.11
C GLU A 255 -14.35 54.13 14.70
N LYS A 256 -14.11 54.23 13.37
CA LYS A 256 -13.61 55.40 12.57
C LYS A 256 -12.17 55.92 12.87
N SER A 257 -11.39 56.50 11.93
CA SER A 257 -11.62 57.04 10.57
C SER A 257 -10.32 57.15 9.73
N ALA A 258 -10.48 57.09 8.40
CA ALA A 258 -9.93 57.97 7.33
C ALA A 258 -8.43 58.36 7.20
N GLY A 259 -7.98 58.46 5.93
CA GLY A 259 -6.71 59.10 5.49
C GLY A 259 -5.80 58.13 4.70
N LEU A 260 -5.85 58.03 3.37
CA LEU A 260 -5.28 58.92 2.34
C LEU A 260 -3.76 59.15 2.44
N ALA A 261 -2.97 58.53 1.55
CA ALA A 261 -2.12 59.20 0.54
C ALA A 261 -0.95 58.30 0.04
N SER A 262 -0.96 57.97 -1.25
CA SER A 262 0.28 57.83 -2.04
C SER A 262 0.56 59.18 -2.70
N PRO A 263 1.83 59.60 -2.84
CA PRO A 263 2.43 59.72 -4.19
C PRO A 263 3.98 59.62 -4.19
N PRO A 264 4.66 59.86 -5.32
CA PRO A 264 4.40 59.39 -6.68
C PRO A 264 5.57 58.54 -7.23
N ALA A 265 5.46 58.06 -8.47
CA ALA A 265 6.55 57.43 -9.20
C ALA A 265 7.51 58.45 -9.81
N ASP A 266 8.78 58.03 -10.00
CA ASP A 266 9.74 58.69 -10.88
C ASP A 266 10.38 57.62 -11.80
N PRO A 267 10.32 57.72 -13.14
CA PRO A 267 10.71 56.64 -14.03
C PRO A 267 12.15 56.79 -14.54
N LEU A 268 13.13 56.22 -13.84
CA LEU A 268 14.53 56.23 -14.30
C LEU A 268 14.99 54.87 -14.87
N ALA A 269 15.38 54.93 -16.15
CA ALA A 269 16.30 54.04 -16.87
C ALA A 269 16.07 52.50 -16.79
N LYS A 270 15.47 51.95 -17.86
CA LYS A 270 15.79 50.57 -18.28
C LYS A 270 17.28 50.50 -18.69
N ALA A 271 18.10 49.83 -17.90
CA ALA A 271 19.36 49.30 -18.39
C ALA A 271 19.08 48.25 -19.50
N PRO A 272 19.95 48.11 -20.52
CA PRO A 272 19.77 47.09 -21.54
C PRO A 272 19.86 45.71 -20.88
N GLN A 273 18.86 44.86 -21.15
CA GLN A 273 18.92 43.46 -20.80
C GLN A 273 19.99 42.80 -21.69
N GLU A 274 21.18 42.56 -21.14
CA GLU A 274 22.10 41.60 -21.75
C GLU A 274 21.40 40.23 -21.76
N ASP A 275 21.28 39.60 -22.93
CA ASP A 275 20.64 38.29 -23.06
C ASP A 275 21.25 37.30 -22.05
N GLU A 276 20.42 36.77 -21.16
CA GLU A 276 20.85 35.83 -20.11
C GLU A 276 21.60 34.63 -20.70
N PHE A 277 21.26 34.25 -21.93
CA PHE A 277 21.92 33.25 -22.74
C PHE A 277 23.40 33.57 -23.02
N THR A 278 23.70 34.83 -23.36
CA THR A 278 25.07 35.31 -23.64
C THR A 278 25.90 35.40 -22.35
N ALA A 279 25.27 35.78 -21.24
CA ALA A 279 25.89 35.74 -19.91
C ALA A 279 26.20 34.30 -19.45
N LEU A 280 25.30 33.34 -19.74
CA LEU A 280 25.54 31.91 -19.53
C LEU A 280 26.70 31.39 -20.39
N ALA A 281 26.72 31.71 -21.69
CA ALA A 281 27.75 31.24 -22.62
C ALA A 281 29.16 31.62 -22.18
N LYS A 282 29.37 32.88 -21.75
CA LYS A 282 30.66 33.34 -21.18
C LYS A 282 31.07 32.56 -19.91
N ARG A 283 30.11 32.22 -19.03
CA ARG A 283 30.38 31.39 -17.83
C ARG A 283 30.79 29.96 -18.19
N PHE A 284 30.18 29.36 -19.22
CA PHE A 284 30.55 28.02 -19.70
C PHE A 284 31.92 28.01 -20.42
N GLU A 285 32.28 29.05 -21.17
CA GLU A 285 33.64 29.17 -21.73
C GLU A 285 34.71 29.30 -20.63
N ALA A 286 34.44 30.11 -19.60
CA ALA A 286 35.38 30.28 -18.48
C ALA A 286 35.67 28.96 -17.74
N LEU A 287 34.70 28.05 -17.68
CA LEU A 287 34.86 26.73 -17.06
C LEU A 287 35.65 25.73 -17.92
N LYS A 288 35.74 25.95 -19.24
CA LYS A 288 36.50 25.10 -20.19
C LYS A 288 37.99 25.39 -20.28
N LYS A 289 38.46 26.50 -19.67
CA LYS A 289 39.88 26.93 -19.68
C LYS A 289 40.61 26.62 -18.36
N ARG A 290 40.17 25.59 -17.63
CA ARG A 290 40.74 25.18 -16.34
C ARG A 290 40.94 23.67 -16.28
#